data_AF-A0A918DXX7-F1
#
_entry.id   AF-A0A918DXX7-F1
#
_cell.length_a   1.000
_cell.length_b   1.000
_cell.length_c   1.000
_cell.angle_alpha   90.00
_cell.angle_beta   90.00
_cell.angle_gamma   90.00
#
_symmetry.space_group_name_H-M   'P 1'
#
loop_
_entity.id
_entity.type
_entity.pdbx_description
1 polymer ?
#
loop_
_entity_poly.entity_id
_entity_poly.type
_entity_poly.pdbx_seq_one_letter_code
_entity_poly.pdbx_strand_id
1 'polypeptide(L)'
;MADTNKSIASRLDELAQRIDSLENRVGNKATGSGGGREEGGEVQRFCAMPSVPERVFGAEVSPHRARLIRWIDKKWVNGTRLHYYFFDSGRYAGGADQQDMVREGFDVWRNVGIGLEFEEVSSIDDAEIRIGFLAGDGAWSYVGRDVLDIPGQRERTMNFGWDLTRDPRGVDTPVHEIGHTLGFPHEHQNPFAGIVWDEEAVYDFFGGEPNNWPRETTFHNVLRKLPENEVEGSEWDPDSVMHYGFPAGLIERPEQYRAGLRPALGLSEKDVSQARFFYPPQDDDRNPRLEPFRLEMLSLNPGEQKNYVIEPRATGRYHIQTFGQSDTLMVLFEEVGSDLRYVTADDDSGTGLNSRIDVRLQRGRRYVLRVRLYLNWASGDTALLLW
;
A
#
# COMPACT_ATOMS: atom_id res chain seq x y z
N MET A 1 43.01 6.50 22.88
CA MET A 1 42.79 5.08 22.55
C MET A 1 42.02 4.46 23.71
N ALA A 2 40.70 4.44 23.63
CA ALA A 2 39.83 3.94 24.70
C ALA A 2 38.95 2.81 24.17
N ASP A 3 38.86 1.76 24.98
CA ASP A 3 38.35 0.41 24.75
C ASP A 3 37.11 0.25 23.86
N THR A 4 37.30 -0.34 22.68
CA THR A 4 36.25 -0.92 21.82
C THR A 4 36.22 -2.44 21.94
N ASN A 5 36.03 -2.98 23.14
CA ASN A 5 35.68 -4.40 23.28
C ASN A 5 34.77 -4.69 24.49
N LYS A 6 33.71 -3.89 24.67
CA LYS A 6 32.57 -4.31 25.50
C LYS A 6 31.81 -5.42 24.79
N SER A 7 31.67 -6.57 25.44
CA SER A 7 30.92 -7.73 24.93
C SER A 7 29.45 -7.34 24.68
N ILE A 8 28.78 -8.06 23.77
CA ILE A 8 27.37 -7.85 23.46
C ILE A 8 26.51 -7.94 24.74
N ALA A 9 26.86 -8.83 25.67
CA ALA A 9 26.19 -8.95 26.97
C ALA A 9 26.27 -7.65 27.80
N SER A 10 27.44 -7.00 27.86
CA SER A 10 27.60 -5.72 28.56
C SER A 10 26.77 -4.59 27.94
N ARG A 11 26.56 -4.61 26.62
CA ARG A 11 25.72 -3.62 25.94
C ARG A 11 24.23 -3.87 26.19
N LEU A 12 23.83 -5.13 26.28
CA LEU A 12 22.45 -5.52 26.61
C LEU A 12 22.10 -5.15 28.06
N ASP A 13 23.02 -5.36 29.00
CA ASP A 13 22.81 -4.94 30.41
C ASP A 13 22.72 -3.41 30.55
N GLU A 14 23.56 -2.66 29.82
CA GLU A 14 23.46 -1.19 29.78
C GLU A 14 22.14 -0.72 29.18
N LEU A 15 21.62 -1.40 28.15
CA LEU A 15 20.32 -1.08 27.55
C LEU A 15 19.16 -1.39 28.50
N ALA A 16 19.20 -2.54 29.19
CA ALA A 16 18.17 -2.92 30.16
C ALA A 16 18.09 -1.91 31.31
N GLN A 17 19.23 -1.51 31.88
CA GLN A 17 19.28 -0.48 32.94
C GLN A 17 18.77 0.89 32.48
N ARG A 18 18.96 1.21 31.20
CA ARG A 18 18.50 2.47 30.60
C ARG A 18 16.99 2.47 30.35
N ILE A 19 16.41 1.32 30.01
CA ILE A 19 14.96 1.11 29.92
C ILE A 19 14.32 1.25 31.31
N ASP A 20 14.84 0.55 32.33
CA ASP A 20 14.34 0.67 33.71
C ASP A 20 14.40 2.12 34.23
N SER A 21 15.47 2.85 33.90
CA SER A 21 15.61 4.26 34.25
C SER A 21 14.58 5.15 33.54
N LEU A 22 14.19 4.82 32.31
CA LEU A 22 13.20 5.57 31.55
C LEU A 22 11.79 5.27 32.05
N GLU A 23 11.48 4.00 32.34
CA GLU A 23 10.19 3.59 32.91
C GLU A 23 9.94 4.26 34.26
N ASN A 24 10.95 4.33 35.13
CA ASN A 24 10.86 5.05 36.41
C ASN A 24 10.67 6.57 36.24
N ARG A 25 11.25 7.18 35.19
CA ARG A 25 11.06 8.61 34.88
C ARG A 25 9.69 8.92 34.30
N VAL A 26 9.11 7.98 33.55
CA VAL A 26 7.74 8.09 33.04
C VAL A 26 6.73 7.88 34.19
N GLY A 27 6.97 6.91 35.07
CA GLY A 27 6.14 6.67 36.26
C GLY A 27 6.08 7.85 37.24
N ASN A 28 7.20 8.55 37.46
CA ASN A 28 7.25 9.72 38.33
C ASN A 28 6.66 11.01 37.72
N LYS A 29 6.42 11.06 36.41
CA LYS A 29 5.73 12.20 35.77
C LYS A 29 4.20 12.16 35.93
N ALA A 30 3.64 11.02 36.32
CA ALA A 30 2.19 10.83 36.47
C ALA A 30 1.61 11.38 37.80
N THR A 31 2.45 11.91 38.70
CA THR A 31 2.03 12.40 40.03
C THR A 31 2.47 13.85 40.26
N GLY A 32 2.00 14.78 39.43
CA GLY A 32 2.20 16.19 39.71
C GLY A 32 1.44 17.14 38.79
N SER A 33 0.64 18.01 39.42
CA SER A 33 0.00 19.21 38.87
C SER A 33 -1.37 19.04 38.22
N GLY A 34 -2.41 19.19 39.05
CA GLY A 34 -3.72 19.66 38.60
C GLY A 34 -3.72 21.16 38.33
N GLY A 35 -4.40 21.55 37.26
CA GLY A 35 -4.71 22.93 36.88
C GLY A 35 -5.63 22.88 35.66
N GLY A 36 -6.88 23.30 35.84
CA GLY A 36 -7.95 23.13 34.84
C GLY A 36 -8.00 24.19 33.73
N ARG A 37 -8.95 23.93 32.80
CA ARG A 37 -9.35 24.63 31.55
C ARG A 37 -8.57 24.17 30.31
N GLU A 38 -9.18 23.78 29.20
CA GLU A 38 -10.52 24.02 28.63
C GLU A 38 -10.97 22.80 27.79
N GLU A 39 -12.27 22.53 27.73
CA GLU A 39 -12.90 21.47 26.94
C GLU A 39 -12.90 21.79 25.44
N GLY A 40 -12.64 20.79 24.60
CA GLY A 40 -13.41 20.60 23.36
C GLY A 40 -12.78 20.94 22.00
N GLY A 41 -11.46 20.85 21.83
CA GLY A 41 -10.88 20.75 20.48
C GLY A 41 -10.75 19.28 20.06
N GLU A 42 -11.48 18.83 19.03
CA GLU A 42 -11.23 17.53 18.41
C GLU A 42 -9.77 17.48 17.92
N VAL A 43 -8.96 16.61 18.52
CA VAL A 43 -7.56 16.42 18.12
C VAL A 43 -7.57 15.70 16.78
N GLN A 44 -7.33 16.42 15.69
CA GLN A 44 -7.23 15.87 14.36
C GLN A 44 -5.95 15.05 14.23
N ARG A 45 -6.08 13.79 13.81
CA ARG A 45 -4.96 12.85 13.64
C ARG A 45 -4.77 12.51 12.18
N PHE A 46 -3.52 12.29 11.78
CA PHE A 46 -3.13 12.16 10.38
C PHE A 46 -2.31 10.88 10.16
N CYS A 47 -2.42 10.32 8.95
CA CYS A 47 -1.61 9.20 8.54
C CYS A 47 -0.14 9.63 8.41
N ALA A 48 0.81 8.78 8.80
CA ALA A 48 2.25 9.06 8.73
C ALA A 48 2.92 7.99 7.86
N MET A 49 2.61 8.00 6.56
CA MET A 49 3.09 6.99 5.62
C MET A 49 4.63 6.87 5.65
N PRO A 50 5.19 5.65 5.80
CA PRO A 50 6.63 5.44 5.77
C PRO A 50 7.23 5.79 4.40
N SER A 51 8.43 6.37 4.40
CA SER A 51 9.17 6.60 3.16
C SER A 51 9.85 5.31 2.71
N VAL A 52 9.54 4.87 1.49
CA VAL A 52 10.19 3.72 0.83
C VAL A 52 11.08 4.24 -0.31
N PRO A 53 12.32 3.74 -0.47
CA PRO A 53 13.17 4.09 -1.61
C PRO A 53 12.47 3.79 -2.94
N GLU A 54 12.52 4.74 -3.87
CA GLU A 54 11.97 4.53 -5.22
C GLU A 54 12.84 3.58 -6.04
N ARG A 55 12.20 2.75 -6.89
CA ARG A 55 12.91 1.95 -7.90
C ARG A 55 13.75 2.88 -8.79
N VAL A 56 15.03 2.53 -8.92
CA VAL A 56 15.97 3.22 -9.79
C VAL A 56 15.98 2.54 -11.16
N PHE A 57 15.86 3.31 -12.22
CA PHE A 57 15.91 2.81 -13.59
C PHE A 57 17.20 3.21 -14.28
N GLY A 58 17.64 2.41 -15.26
CA GLY A 58 18.76 2.75 -16.12
C GLY A 58 18.46 3.94 -17.04
N ALA A 59 19.50 4.49 -17.66
CA ALA A 59 19.40 5.69 -18.50
C ALA A 59 18.54 5.50 -19.76
N GLU A 60 18.28 4.25 -20.14
CA GLU A 60 17.42 3.84 -21.25
C GLU A 60 15.92 4.01 -20.96
N VAL A 61 15.52 4.09 -19.69
CA VAL A 61 14.12 4.27 -19.30
C VAL A 61 13.82 5.76 -19.25
N SER A 62 12.91 6.22 -20.11
CA SER A 62 12.51 7.63 -20.09
C SER A 62 11.87 8.00 -18.74
N PRO A 63 11.99 9.26 -18.29
CA PRO A 63 11.35 9.69 -17.05
C PRO A 63 9.84 9.42 -17.04
N HIS A 64 9.15 9.55 -18.17
CA HIS A 64 7.71 9.27 -18.28
C HIS A 64 7.39 7.79 -18.04
N ARG A 65 8.18 6.89 -18.63
CA ARG A 65 8.04 5.44 -18.47
C ARG A 65 8.34 4.98 -17.04
N ALA A 66 9.45 5.46 -16.46
CA ALA A 66 9.82 5.16 -15.08
C ALA A 66 8.69 5.50 -14.08
N ARG A 67 7.96 6.59 -14.32
CA ARG A 67 6.86 7.05 -13.46
C ARG A 67 5.61 6.17 -13.54
N LEU A 68 5.19 5.79 -14.75
CA LEU A 68 4.03 4.90 -14.92
C LEU A 68 4.29 3.51 -14.31
N ILE A 69 5.53 3.02 -14.44
CA ILE A 69 5.96 1.80 -13.73
C ILE A 69 5.82 2.00 -12.22
N ARG A 70 6.36 3.07 -11.63
CA ARG A 70 6.28 3.33 -10.18
C ARG A 70 4.86 3.51 -9.62
N TRP A 71 3.89 3.85 -10.45
CA TRP A 71 2.51 4.02 -10.00
C TRP A 71 1.73 2.69 -10.02
N ILE A 72 1.91 1.91 -11.09
CA ILE A 72 1.20 0.65 -11.28
C ILE A 72 1.94 -0.51 -10.60
N ASP A 73 3.26 -0.40 -10.42
CA ASP A 73 4.05 -1.39 -9.67
C ASP A 73 3.66 -1.46 -8.20
N LYS A 74 3.06 -0.42 -7.62
CA LYS A 74 2.53 -0.50 -6.26
C LYS A 74 1.25 -1.33 -6.21
N LYS A 75 0.48 -1.41 -7.30
CA LYS A 75 -0.78 -2.12 -7.30
C LYS A 75 -0.56 -3.63 -7.25
N TRP A 76 -1.42 -4.33 -6.50
CA TRP A 76 -1.48 -5.79 -6.56
C TRP A 76 -1.96 -6.22 -7.94
N VAL A 77 -1.68 -7.46 -8.32
CA VAL A 77 -2.35 -8.03 -9.49
C VAL A 77 -3.78 -8.40 -9.09
N ASN A 78 -4.76 -8.08 -9.93
CA ASN A 78 -6.17 -8.34 -9.61
C ASN A 78 -6.43 -9.84 -9.41
N GLY A 79 -7.38 -10.18 -8.53
CA GLY A 79 -7.63 -11.56 -8.11
C GLY A 79 -6.73 -12.04 -6.96
N THR A 80 -5.84 -11.20 -6.43
CA THR A 80 -4.90 -11.61 -5.37
C THR A 80 -5.65 -11.72 -4.06
N ARG A 81 -5.41 -12.82 -3.34
CA ARG A 81 -5.80 -12.95 -1.94
C ARG A 81 -4.68 -12.42 -1.05
N LEU A 82 -5.01 -11.43 -0.23
CA LEU A 82 -4.10 -10.78 0.70
C LEU A 82 -4.39 -11.30 2.11
N HIS A 83 -3.35 -11.80 2.76
CA HIS A 83 -3.42 -12.34 4.10
C HIS A 83 -3.01 -11.25 5.09
N TYR A 84 -3.87 -11.00 6.07
CA TYR A 84 -3.58 -10.05 7.14
C TYR A 84 -3.56 -10.74 8.50
N TYR A 85 -2.71 -10.22 9.37
CA TYR A 85 -2.54 -10.69 10.73
C TYR A 85 -2.50 -9.51 11.69
N PHE A 86 -3.25 -9.60 12.78
CA PHE A 86 -3.12 -8.70 13.92
C PHE A 86 -2.08 -9.25 14.88
N PHE A 87 -1.14 -8.41 15.31
CA PHE A 87 -0.24 -8.79 16.41
C PHE A 87 -1.06 -9.21 17.63
N ASP A 88 -0.84 -10.43 18.13
CA ASP A 88 -1.59 -11.02 19.23
C ASP A 88 -0.94 -10.78 20.61
N SER A 89 0.29 -10.26 20.63
CA SER A 89 1.10 -10.13 21.84
C SER A 89 2.10 -8.97 21.76
N GLY A 90 2.60 -8.58 22.94
CA GLY A 90 3.58 -7.49 23.07
C GLY A 90 2.99 -6.10 22.80
N ARG A 91 3.88 -5.13 22.58
CA ARG A 91 3.52 -3.71 22.43
C ARG A 91 2.69 -3.35 21.18
N TYR A 92 2.54 -4.30 20.26
CA TYR A 92 1.79 -4.11 19.02
C TYR A 92 0.39 -4.71 19.08
N ALA A 93 0.05 -5.44 20.15
CA ALA A 93 -1.25 -6.08 20.28
C ALA A 93 -2.36 -5.04 20.44
N GLY A 94 -3.39 -5.18 19.61
CA GLY A 94 -4.62 -4.37 19.68
C GLY A 94 -5.67 -5.00 20.58
N GLY A 95 -6.56 -4.17 21.12
CA GLY A 95 -7.80 -4.66 21.76
C GLY A 95 -8.78 -5.20 20.73
N ALA A 96 -9.64 -6.14 21.12
CA ALA A 96 -10.61 -6.78 20.23
C ALA A 96 -11.48 -5.76 19.48
N ASP A 97 -12.03 -4.77 20.18
CA ASP A 97 -12.88 -3.72 19.59
C ASP A 97 -12.17 -2.93 18.47
N GLN A 98 -10.86 -2.68 18.62
CA GLN A 98 -10.07 -2.00 17.58
C GLN A 98 -9.78 -2.91 16.40
N GLN A 99 -9.49 -4.19 16.64
CA GLN A 99 -9.34 -5.18 15.56
C GLN A 99 -10.64 -5.34 14.77
N ASP A 100 -11.79 -5.34 15.44
CA ASP A 100 -13.11 -5.42 14.80
C ASP A 100 -13.38 -4.22 13.89
N MET A 101 -12.99 -3.01 14.28
CA MET A 101 -13.05 -1.85 13.39
C MET A 101 -12.16 -2.00 12.15
N VAL A 102 -10.99 -2.64 12.28
CA VAL A 102 -10.13 -2.89 11.12
C VAL A 102 -10.72 -3.96 10.21
N ARG A 103 -11.33 -5.00 10.77
CA ARG A 103 -12.11 -6.00 10.01
C ARG A 103 -13.25 -5.34 9.25
N GLU A 104 -13.98 -4.42 9.88
CA GLU A 104 -15.02 -3.61 9.22
C GLU A 104 -14.45 -2.79 8.05
N GLY A 105 -13.26 -2.21 8.20
CA GLY A 105 -12.56 -1.53 7.12
C GLY A 105 -12.26 -2.45 5.92
N PHE A 106 -11.84 -3.70 6.17
CA PHE A 106 -11.67 -4.70 5.10
C PHE A 106 -13.00 -5.06 4.45
N ASP A 107 -14.09 -5.14 5.22
CA ASP A 107 -15.43 -5.41 4.71
C ASP A 107 -15.95 -4.25 3.84
N VAL A 108 -15.64 -3.00 4.17
CA VAL A 108 -15.97 -1.84 3.30
C VAL A 108 -15.35 -2.02 1.91
N TRP A 109 -14.05 -2.33 1.83
CA TRP A 109 -13.39 -2.59 0.54
C TRP A 109 -13.91 -3.85 -0.16
N ARG A 110 -14.21 -4.92 0.58
CA ARG A 110 -14.85 -6.13 0.04
C ARG A 110 -16.20 -5.83 -0.60
N ASN A 111 -17.02 -5.00 0.05
CA ASN A 111 -18.36 -4.63 -0.40
C ASN A 111 -18.35 -3.74 -1.66
N VAL A 112 -17.21 -3.15 -2.03
CA VAL A 112 -17.04 -2.50 -3.34
C VAL A 112 -17.20 -3.51 -4.49
N GLY A 113 -16.99 -4.81 -4.23
CA GLY A 113 -17.01 -5.85 -5.26
C GLY A 113 -15.78 -5.80 -6.16
N ILE A 114 -14.63 -5.46 -5.59
CA ILE A 114 -13.34 -5.55 -6.29
C ILE A 114 -12.88 -7.01 -6.40
N GLY A 115 -11.97 -7.30 -7.31
CA GLY A 115 -11.40 -8.63 -7.49
C GLY A 115 -10.31 -9.00 -6.49
N LEU A 116 -9.99 -8.17 -5.50
CA LEU A 116 -9.09 -8.56 -4.40
C LEU A 116 -9.85 -9.30 -3.30
N GLU A 117 -9.19 -10.25 -2.67
CA GLU A 117 -9.71 -10.98 -1.51
C GLU A 117 -8.86 -10.68 -0.28
N PHE A 118 -9.47 -10.69 0.89
CA PHE A 118 -8.80 -10.45 2.17
C PHE A 118 -9.07 -11.61 3.13
N GLU A 119 -8.03 -12.20 3.68
CA GLU A 119 -8.11 -13.33 4.61
C GLU A 119 -7.34 -13.02 5.90
N GLU A 120 -8.02 -13.10 7.04
CA GLU A 120 -7.34 -13.02 8.34
C GLU A 120 -6.69 -14.38 8.62
N VAL A 121 -5.38 -14.37 8.88
CA VAL A 121 -4.62 -15.58 9.22
C VAL A 121 -4.24 -15.59 10.70
N SER A 122 -4.09 -16.79 11.25
CA SER A 122 -3.73 -16.97 12.68
C SER A 122 -2.23 -16.97 12.94
N SER A 123 -1.41 -17.09 11.89
CA SER A 123 0.04 -17.08 11.97
C SER A 123 0.57 -15.87 11.21
N ILE A 124 1.41 -15.09 11.87
CA ILE A 124 2.08 -13.98 11.19
C ILE A 124 2.97 -14.46 10.04
N ASP A 125 3.46 -15.70 10.09
CA ASP A 125 4.35 -16.24 9.04
C ASP A 125 3.59 -16.51 7.72
N ASP A 126 2.26 -16.48 7.76
CA ASP A 126 1.39 -16.61 6.58
C ASP A 126 0.87 -15.24 6.08
N ALA A 127 1.25 -14.12 6.73
CA ALA A 127 0.69 -12.80 6.46
C ALA A 127 1.66 -11.86 5.73
N GLU A 128 1.21 -11.27 4.61
CA GLU A 128 1.91 -10.14 4.01
C GLU A 128 1.59 -8.86 4.78
N ILE A 129 0.32 -8.67 5.17
CA ILE A 129 -0.16 -7.48 5.89
C ILE A 129 -0.11 -7.75 7.40
N ARG A 130 0.70 -6.99 8.14
CA ARG A 130 0.97 -7.20 9.56
C ARG A 130 0.61 -5.95 10.35
N ILE A 131 -0.51 -6.01 11.07
CA ILE A 131 -1.22 -4.85 11.62
C ILE A 131 -0.95 -4.73 13.12
N GLY A 132 -0.30 -3.64 13.53
CA GLY A 132 -0.04 -3.34 14.93
C GLY A 132 -0.82 -2.13 15.46
N PHE A 133 -0.84 -1.97 16.78
CA PHE A 133 -1.57 -0.92 17.49
C PHE A 133 -0.66 -0.15 18.47
N LEU A 134 0.50 0.31 17.99
CA LEU A 134 1.45 1.04 18.84
C LEU A 134 0.95 2.47 19.09
N ALA A 135 0.46 2.74 20.29
CA ALA A 135 0.02 4.07 20.70
C ALA A 135 1.13 5.13 20.52
N GLY A 136 0.76 6.27 19.93
CA GLY A 136 1.67 7.39 19.67
C GLY A 136 2.50 7.28 18.40
N ASP A 137 2.42 6.16 17.67
CA ASP A 137 3.19 5.91 16.44
C ASP A 137 2.42 6.25 15.14
N GLY A 138 1.36 7.04 15.26
CA GLY A 138 0.48 7.43 14.15
C GLY A 138 -0.33 6.27 13.55
N ALA A 139 -1.25 6.57 12.65
CA ALA A 139 -1.82 5.56 11.75
C ALA A 139 -1.01 5.58 10.44
N TRP A 140 -0.73 4.43 9.88
CA TRP A 140 0.00 4.35 8.60
C TRP A 140 -0.09 2.95 8.00
N SER A 141 0.13 2.85 6.69
CA SER A 141 0.42 1.61 5.98
C SER A 141 1.46 1.85 4.89
N TYR A 142 2.21 0.81 4.53
CA TYR A 142 2.97 0.80 3.28
C TYR A 142 2.02 0.77 2.07
N VAL A 143 2.49 1.31 0.96
CA VAL A 143 1.66 1.45 -0.25
C VAL A 143 1.73 0.20 -1.10
N GLY A 144 0.63 -0.56 -1.15
CA GLY A 144 0.49 -1.64 -2.10
C GLY A 144 1.51 -2.76 -1.89
N ARG A 145 2.21 -3.13 -2.96
CA ARG A 145 3.24 -4.19 -2.94
C ARG A 145 4.50 -3.84 -2.16
N ASP A 146 4.69 -2.59 -1.72
CA ASP A 146 5.81 -2.23 -0.83
C ASP A 146 5.79 -3.01 0.50
N VAL A 147 4.62 -3.51 0.86
CA VAL A 147 4.40 -4.46 1.95
C VAL A 147 5.30 -5.71 1.83
N LEU A 148 5.60 -6.16 0.61
CA LEU A 148 6.43 -7.34 0.33
C LEU A 148 7.92 -7.08 0.53
N ASP A 149 8.36 -5.82 0.43
CA ASP A 149 9.77 -5.44 0.53
C ASP A 149 10.23 -5.27 1.99
N ILE A 150 9.32 -5.40 2.96
CA ILE A 150 9.62 -5.29 4.39
C ILE A 150 10.30 -6.59 4.86
N PRO A 151 11.61 -6.55 5.19
CA PRO A 151 12.42 -7.75 5.34
C PRO A 151 12.08 -8.58 6.59
N GLY A 152 11.53 -7.95 7.63
CA GLY A 152 11.18 -8.63 8.88
C GLY A 152 9.73 -9.09 8.94
N GLN A 153 9.51 -10.40 9.06
CA GLN A 153 8.19 -11.00 9.30
C GLN A 153 7.54 -10.53 10.62
N ARG A 154 8.32 -9.95 11.54
CA ARG A 154 7.83 -9.41 12.82
C ARG A 154 7.76 -7.88 12.83
N GLU A 155 8.04 -7.24 11.69
CA GLU A 155 7.86 -5.80 11.51
C GLU A 155 6.43 -5.53 11.05
N ARG A 156 5.82 -4.46 11.57
CA ARG A 156 4.49 -4.04 11.13
C ARG A 156 4.55 -3.52 9.70
N THR A 157 3.52 -3.80 8.92
CA THR A 157 3.32 -3.17 7.60
C THR A 157 2.18 -2.16 7.63
N MET A 158 1.40 -2.16 8.71
CA MET A 158 0.37 -1.19 9.01
C MET A 158 0.33 -0.96 10.52
N ASN A 159 0.00 0.25 10.95
CA ASN A 159 -0.19 0.59 12.35
C ASN A 159 -1.41 1.48 12.57
N PHE A 160 -2.05 1.32 13.73
CA PHE A 160 -2.99 2.29 14.28
C PHE A 160 -2.47 2.85 15.60
N GLY A 161 -2.20 4.15 15.63
CA GLY A 161 -1.47 4.79 16.72
C GLY A 161 -2.32 5.34 17.85
N TRP A 162 -3.62 5.07 17.82
CA TRP A 162 -4.58 5.57 18.80
C TRP A 162 -5.80 4.67 18.90
N ASP A 163 -6.60 4.89 19.95
CA ASP A 163 -7.87 4.20 20.16
C ASP A 163 -8.86 4.55 19.04
N LEU A 164 -9.03 3.62 18.09
CA LEU A 164 -9.94 3.76 16.95
C LEU A 164 -11.40 3.94 17.39
N THR A 165 -11.80 3.37 18.53
CA THR A 165 -13.18 3.45 19.02
C THR A 165 -13.59 4.88 19.43
N ARG A 166 -12.60 5.77 19.58
CA ARG A 166 -12.77 7.19 19.90
C ARG A 166 -12.43 8.10 18.74
N ASP A 167 -12.11 7.55 17.58
CA ASP A 167 -11.80 8.33 16.39
C ASP A 167 -13.09 8.94 15.82
N PRO A 168 -13.19 10.27 15.66
CA PRO A 168 -14.32 10.90 15.00
C PRO A 168 -14.57 10.41 13.57
N ARG A 169 -13.54 9.89 12.89
CA ARG A 169 -13.65 9.27 11.57
C ARG A 169 -14.17 7.83 11.63
N GLY A 170 -14.18 7.20 12.82
CA GLY A 170 -14.62 5.82 12.99
C GLY A 170 -13.88 4.85 12.08
N VAL A 171 -14.63 4.05 11.32
CA VAL A 171 -14.11 3.03 10.39
C VAL A 171 -13.29 3.62 9.23
N ASP A 172 -13.45 4.90 8.91
CA ASP A 172 -12.74 5.51 7.78
C ASP A 172 -11.22 5.56 7.97
N THR A 173 -10.74 5.62 9.21
CA THR A 173 -9.30 5.53 9.50
C THR A 173 -8.76 4.17 9.04
N PRO A 174 -9.32 3.02 9.45
CA PRO A 174 -9.01 1.73 8.83
C PRO A 174 -9.18 1.67 7.32
N VAL A 175 -10.28 2.20 6.77
CA VAL A 175 -10.51 2.21 5.31
C VAL A 175 -9.39 2.93 4.57
N HIS A 176 -8.91 4.06 5.10
CA HIS A 176 -7.79 4.83 4.56
C HIS A 176 -6.48 4.01 4.55
N GLU A 177 -6.10 3.43 5.68
CA GLU A 177 -4.86 2.64 5.78
C GLU A 177 -4.91 1.36 4.92
N ILE A 178 -6.09 0.75 4.80
CA ILE A 178 -6.31 -0.36 3.87
C ILE A 178 -6.23 0.15 2.43
N GLY A 179 -6.73 1.35 2.11
CA GLY A 179 -6.57 1.99 0.81
C GLY A 179 -5.11 2.16 0.39
N HIS A 180 -4.24 2.56 1.31
CA HIS A 180 -2.78 2.52 1.09
C HIS A 180 -2.29 1.12 0.77
N THR A 181 -2.75 0.12 1.52
CA THR A 181 -2.42 -1.29 1.27
C THR A 181 -2.90 -1.78 -0.09
N LEU A 182 -3.96 -1.21 -0.66
CA LEU A 182 -4.40 -1.48 -2.05
C LEU A 182 -3.56 -0.72 -3.09
N GLY A 183 -2.63 0.12 -2.66
CA GLY A 183 -1.72 0.88 -3.49
C GLY A 183 -2.20 2.28 -3.83
N PHE A 184 -3.18 2.84 -3.12
CA PHE A 184 -3.65 4.21 -3.33
C PHE A 184 -2.83 5.21 -2.48
N PRO A 185 -2.19 6.22 -3.10
CA PRO A 185 -1.52 7.29 -2.35
C PRO A 185 -2.54 8.31 -1.82
N HIS A 186 -2.06 9.35 -1.12
CA HIS A 186 -2.94 10.43 -0.66
C HIS A 186 -3.49 11.29 -1.80
N GLU A 187 -4.77 11.63 -1.73
CA GLU A 187 -5.46 12.40 -2.79
C GLU A 187 -5.04 13.88 -2.82
N HIS A 188 -4.64 14.48 -1.69
CA HIS A 188 -4.13 15.88 -1.67
C HIS A 188 -2.77 16.04 -2.37
N GLN A 189 -2.06 14.94 -2.58
CA GLN A 189 -0.82 14.91 -3.37
C GLN A 189 -1.12 14.85 -4.88
N ASN A 190 -2.38 14.68 -5.28
CA ASN A 190 -2.80 14.78 -6.68
C ASN A 190 -2.39 16.17 -7.23
N PRO A 191 -1.62 16.23 -8.32
CA PRO A 191 -1.17 17.48 -8.92
C PRO A 191 -2.33 18.29 -9.52
N PHE A 192 -3.43 17.62 -9.92
CA PHE A 192 -4.63 18.26 -10.41
C PHE A 192 -5.54 18.81 -9.30
N ALA A 193 -5.15 18.68 -8.03
CA ALA A 193 -5.90 19.24 -6.91
C ALA A 193 -5.97 20.78 -6.93
N GLY A 194 -5.05 21.44 -7.63
CA GLY A 194 -4.95 22.89 -7.63
C GLY A 194 -4.64 23.49 -6.25
N ILE A 195 -4.30 22.65 -5.27
CA ILE A 195 -3.98 23.07 -3.91
C ILE A 195 -2.65 23.81 -3.92
N VAL A 196 -2.70 25.08 -3.52
CA VAL A 196 -1.53 25.89 -3.17
C VAL A 196 -1.50 25.98 -1.65
N TRP A 197 -0.42 25.51 -1.05
CA TRP A 197 -0.21 25.46 0.39
C TRP A 197 0.40 26.76 0.91
N ASP A 198 0.01 27.16 2.11
CA ASP A 198 0.87 28.00 2.96
C ASP A 198 1.89 27.05 3.61
N GLU A 199 3.02 26.82 2.95
CA GLU A 199 3.98 25.77 3.34
C GLU A 199 4.50 25.94 4.78
N GLU A 200 4.73 27.17 5.23
CA GLU A 200 5.20 27.43 6.59
C GLU A 200 4.10 27.15 7.61
N ALA A 201 2.86 27.56 7.34
CA ALA A 201 1.73 27.19 8.20
C ALA A 201 1.51 25.67 8.26
N VAL A 202 1.71 24.96 7.15
CA VAL A 202 1.67 23.49 7.11
C VAL A 202 2.78 22.89 7.97
N TYR A 203 4.03 23.37 7.84
CA TYR A 203 5.13 22.89 8.68
C TYR A 203 4.90 23.16 10.17
N ASP A 204 4.41 24.35 10.53
CA ASP A 204 4.14 24.72 11.91
C ASP A 204 3.01 23.88 12.51
N PHE A 205 1.94 23.65 11.73
CA PHE A 205 0.81 22.84 12.16
C PHE A 205 1.20 21.37 12.42
N PHE A 206 1.85 20.71 11.46
CA PHE A 206 2.26 19.31 11.61
C PHE A 206 3.47 19.13 12.54
N GLY A 207 4.27 20.17 12.75
CA GLY A 207 5.37 20.19 13.72
C GLY A 207 4.89 20.32 15.17
N GLY A 208 3.65 20.76 15.41
CA GLY A 208 3.03 20.84 16.73
C GLY A 208 2.46 19.52 17.24
N GLU A 209 2.02 19.49 18.50
CA GLU A 209 1.26 18.36 19.03
C GLU A 209 -0.09 18.21 18.30
N PRO A 210 -0.57 16.96 18.07
CA PRO A 210 0.00 15.70 18.53
C PRO A 210 1.06 15.10 17.58
N ASN A 211 1.19 15.61 16.35
CA ASN A 211 1.99 14.98 15.29
C ASN A 211 3.49 15.07 15.55
N ASN A 212 4.00 16.22 15.97
CA ASN A 212 5.42 16.50 16.23
C ASN A 212 6.32 16.08 15.05
N TRP A 213 5.86 16.25 13.81
CA TRP A 213 6.57 15.78 12.63
C TRP A 213 7.76 16.69 12.29
N PRO A 214 8.94 16.11 11.99
CA PRO A 214 9.99 16.83 11.29
C PRO A 214 9.50 17.34 9.93
N ARG A 215 10.06 18.46 9.46
CA ARG A 215 9.73 19.04 8.15
C ARG A 215 9.81 18.04 7.00
N GLU A 216 10.77 17.13 7.03
CA GLU A 216 10.90 16.09 5.99
C GLU A 216 9.68 15.16 5.94
N THR A 217 9.17 14.73 7.09
CA THR A 217 7.96 13.91 7.19
C THR A 217 6.73 14.67 6.68
N THR A 218 6.59 15.95 7.05
CA THR A 218 5.51 16.81 6.55
C THR A 218 5.61 17.03 5.04
N PHE A 219 6.81 17.24 4.52
CA PHE A 219 7.02 17.36 3.08
C PHE A 219 6.59 16.07 2.36
N HIS A 220 7.04 14.91 2.84
CA HIS A 220 6.74 13.63 2.22
C HIS A 220 5.24 13.30 2.22
N ASN A 221 4.56 13.54 3.35
CA ASN A 221 3.17 13.16 3.55
C ASN A 221 2.15 14.19 3.06
N VAL A 222 2.52 15.48 3.03
CA VAL A 222 1.56 16.59 2.77
C VAL A 222 1.93 17.39 1.53
N LEU A 223 3.14 17.96 1.49
CA LEU A 223 3.49 18.98 0.49
C LEU A 223 3.94 18.39 -0.85
N ARG A 224 4.60 17.23 -0.83
CA ARG A 224 5.07 16.56 -2.05
C ARG A 224 3.87 16.26 -2.95
N LYS A 225 3.91 16.79 -4.17
CA LYS A 225 2.96 16.43 -5.22
C LYS A 225 3.42 15.19 -5.95
N LEU A 226 2.46 14.33 -6.29
CA LEU A 226 2.66 13.29 -7.30
C LEU A 226 2.83 13.99 -8.66
N PRO A 227 3.74 13.53 -9.53
CA PRO A 227 3.87 14.02 -10.89
C PRO A 227 2.53 14.00 -11.66
N GLU A 228 2.26 15.02 -12.49
CA GLU A 228 1.01 15.21 -13.29
C GLU A 228 0.58 13.98 -14.10
N ASN A 229 1.52 13.13 -14.49
CA ASN A 229 1.26 11.93 -15.27
C ASN A 229 1.20 10.63 -14.43
N GLU A 230 1.22 10.71 -13.09
CA GLU A 230 1.00 9.58 -12.16
C GLU A 230 -0.45 9.51 -11.66
N VAL A 231 -1.32 10.42 -12.14
CA VAL A 231 -2.74 10.49 -11.77
C VAL A 231 -3.64 10.58 -13.01
N GLU A 232 -3.18 9.99 -14.13
CA GLU A 232 -3.75 10.18 -15.46
C GLU A 232 -5.28 9.97 -15.45
N GLY A 233 -6.02 11.06 -15.74
CA GLY A 233 -7.47 11.06 -15.90
C GLY A 233 -8.31 11.22 -14.63
N SER A 234 -7.70 11.37 -13.45
CA SER A 234 -8.43 11.48 -12.19
C SER A 234 -8.60 12.94 -11.77
N GLU A 235 -9.76 13.53 -12.08
CA GLU A 235 -10.21 14.84 -11.56
C GLU A 235 -10.15 14.79 -10.03
N TRP A 236 -9.32 15.62 -9.39
CA TRP A 236 -9.15 15.63 -7.93
C TRP A 236 -10.47 15.53 -7.16
N ASP A 237 -10.49 14.65 -6.17
CA ASP A 237 -11.67 14.41 -5.32
C ASP A 237 -11.44 14.90 -3.88
N PRO A 238 -12.07 16.01 -3.48
CA PRO A 238 -11.95 16.54 -2.12
C PRO A 238 -12.62 15.66 -1.06
N ASP A 239 -13.52 14.75 -1.47
CA ASP A 239 -14.27 13.85 -0.59
C ASP A 239 -13.72 12.41 -0.57
N SER A 240 -12.60 12.16 -1.25
CA SER A 240 -11.94 10.86 -1.22
C SER A 240 -11.55 10.47 0.20
N VAL A 241 -11.75 9.19 0.56
CA VAL A 241 -11.28 8.65 1.84
C VAL A 241 -9.75 8.80 1.97
N MET A 242 -9.03 8.84 0.84
CA MET A 242 -7.57 9.02 0.75
C MET A 242 -7.12 10.47 0.93
N HIS A 243 -8.05 11.41 1.10
CA HIS A 243 -7.76 12.81 1.36
C HIS A 243 -7.66 13.09 2.86
N TYR A 244 -6.73 13.95 3.27
CA TYR A 244 -6.69 14.46 4.64
C TYR A 244 -7.71 15.58 4.83
N GLY A 245 -8.27 15.67 6.04
CA GLY A 245 -8.94 16.90 6.46
C GLY A 245 -7.91 17.95 6.84
N PHE A 246 -7.94 19.14 6.24
CA PHE A 246 -7.05 20.24 6.60
C PHE A 246 -7.83 21.33 7.33
N PRO A 247 -7.38 21.81 8.50
CA PRO A 247 -8.01 22.96 9.15
C PRO A 247 -7.82 24.25 8.35
N ALA A 248 -8.54 25.30 8.76
CA ALA A 248 -8.40 26.63 8.18
C ALA A 248 -6.95 27.14 8.30
N GLY A 249 -6.51 27.90 7.29
CA GLY A 249 -5.21 28.57 7.30
C GLY A 249 -4.05 27.78 6.71
N LEU A 250 -4.24 26.52 6.28
CA LEU A 250 -3.19 25.74 5.62
C LEU A 250 -3.21 25.84 4.09
N ILE A 251 -4.39 26.07 3.52
CA ILE A 251 -4.63 26.09 2.07
C ILE A 251 -4.83 27.53 1.62
N GLU A 252 -3.99 28.03 0.72
CA GLU A 252 -4.15 29.36 0.10
C GLU A 252 -5.12 29.34 -1.08
N ARG A 253 -5.12 28.24 -1.84
CA ARG A 253 -6.01 28.02 -2.99
C ARG A 253 -6.34 26.53 -3.13
N PRO A 254 -7.53 26.16 -3.65
CA PRO A 254 -8.64 27.04 -4.04
C PRO A 254 -9.26 27.83 -2.86
N GLU A 255 -9.78 29.04 -3.10
CA GLU A 255 -10.23 29.95 -2.03
C GLU A 255 -11.33 29.36 -1.14
N GLN A 256 -12.19 28.51 -1.70
CA GLN A 256 -13.24 27.80 -0.97
C GLN A 256 -12.71 26.90 0.16
N TYR A 257 -11.44 26.47 0.10
CA TYR A 257 -10.81 25.60 1.10
C TYR A 257 -9.92 26.37 2.09
N ARG A 258 -9.85 27.71 2.01
CA ARG A 258 -9.12 28.54 3.00
C ARG A 258 -9.68 28.38 4.42
N ALA A 259 -10.98 28.16 4.53
CA ALA A 259 -11.68 27.91 5.79
C ALA A 259 -11.51 26.46 6.30
N GLY A 260 -10.74 25.64 5.58
CA GLY A 260 -10.53 24.23 5.84
C GLY A 260 -11.19 23.35 4.79
N LEU A 261 -10.68 22.13 4.69
CA LEU A 261 -11.17 21.06 3.83
C LEU A 261 -11.46 19.86 4.74
N ARG A 262 -12.68 19.34 4.70
CA ARG A 262 -13.09 18.16 5.46
C ARG A 262 -13.77 17.20 4.50
N PRO A 263 -13.09 16.11 4.09
CA PRO A 263 -13.69 15.11 3.23
C PRO A 263 -14.94 14.54 3.91
N ALA A 264 -15.97 14.22 3.11
CA ALA A 264 -17.08 13.43 3.59
C ALA A 264 -16.60 12.06 4.14
N LEU A 265 -17.39 11.47 5.05
CA LEU A 265 -17.11 10.12 5.55
C LEU A 265 -17.56 9.06 4.53
N GLY A 266 -16.84 7.95 4.50
CA GLY A 266 -17.05 6.82 3.58
C GLY A 266 -16.26 6.93 2.28
N LEU A 267 -16.38 5.89 1.44
CA LEU A 267 -15.80 5.89 0.10
C LEU A 267 -16.58 6.81 -0.83
N SER A 268 -15.87 7.66 -1.57
CA SER A 268 -16.48 8.44 -2.65
C SER A 268 -16.81 7.55 -3.86
N GLU A 269 -17.64 8.06 -4.79
CA GLU A 269 -17.88 7.38 -6.07
C GLU A 269 -16.58 7.18 -6.86
N LYS A 270 -15.63 8.12 -6.72
CA LYS A 270 -14.36 8.07 -7.41
C LYS A 270 -13.43 7.03 -6.79
N ASP A 271 -13.38 6.92 -5.47
CA ASP A 271 -12.65 5.86 -4.76
C ASP A 271 -13.09 4.48 -5.26
N VAL A 272 -14.42 4.27 -5.31
CA VAL A 272 -15.04 3.04 -5.84
C VAL A 272 -14.66 2.80 -7.29
N SER A 273 -14.73 3.83 -8.15
CA SER A 273 -14.42 3.70 -9.57
C SER A 273 -12.96 3.35 -9.83
N GLN A 274 -12.02 3.97 -9.10
CA GLN A 274 -10.59 3.69 -9.22
C GLN A 274 -10.24 2.30 -8.71
N ALA A 275 -10.83 1.90 -7.58
CA ALA A 275 -10.65 0.55 -7.04
C ALA A 275 -11.14 -0.50 -8.03
N ARG A 276 -12.31 -0.31 -8.66
CA ARG A 276 -12.82 -1.22 -9.69
C ARG A 276 -12.05 -1.16 -11.01
N PHE A 277 -11.39 -0.05 -11.33
CA PHE A 277 -10.53 0.03 -12.51
C PHE A 277 -9.29 -0.86 -12.36
N PHE A 278 -8.59 -0.77 -11.23
CA PHE A 278 -7.40 -1.59 -10.98
C PHE A 278 -7.73 -3.02 -10.56
N TYR A 279 -8.87 -3.20 -9.89
CA TYR A 279 -9.30 -4.46 -9.31
C TYR A 279 -10.73 -4.80 -9.71
N PRO A 280 -11.04 -4.96 -11.01
CA PRO A 280 -12.39 -5.29 -11.43
C PRO A 280 -12.83 -6.64 -10.86
N PRO A 281 -14.15 -6.90 -10.68
CA PRO A 281 -14.63 -8.23 -10.33
C PRO A 281 -14.02 -9.28 -11.26
N GLN A 282 -13.44 -10.33 -10.68
CA GLN A 282 -12.71 -11.35 -11.43
C GLN A 282 -13.36 -12.71 -11.23
N ASP A 283 -13.50 -13.44 -12.33
CA ASP A 283 -13.99 -14.82 -12.37
C ASP A 283 -12.96 -15.67 -13.11
N ASP A 284 -12.13 -16.37 -12.35
CA ASP A 284 -11.01 -17.13 -12.89
C ASP A 284 -11.45 -18.36 -13.72
N ASP A 285 -12.70 -18.81 -13.57
CA ASP A 285 -13.27 -19.91 -14.38
C ASP A 285 -13.54 -19.50 -15.82
N ARG A 286 -13.65 -18.18 -16.07
CA ARG A 286 -13.90 -17.62 -17.41
C ARG A 286 -12.62 -17.27 -18.16
N ASN A 287 -11.46 -17.46 -17.54
CA ASN A 287 -10.18 -17.15 -18.15
C ASN A 287 -9.90 -18.05 -19.36
N PRO A 288 -9.45 -17.50 -20.51
CA PRO A 288 -9.06 -18.29 -21.65
C PRO A 288 -7.83 -19.16 -21.36
N ARG A 289 -7.70 -20.30 -22.04
CA ARG A 289 -6.50 -21.14 -21.95
C ARG A 289 -5.38 -20.53 -22.78
N LEU A 290 -4.18 -20.43 -22.21
CA LEU A 290 -2.97 -20.09 -22.95
C LEU A 290 -2.38 -21.38 -23.55
N GLU A 291 -2.55 -21.55 -24.85
CA GLU A 291 -2.09 -22.74 -25.56
C GLU A 291 -0.59 -22.62 -25.92
N PRO A 292 0.23 -23.67 -25.69
CA PRO A 292 1.64 -23.66 -26.06
C PRO A 292 1.85 -23.41 -27.57
N PHE A 293 2.91 -22.67 -27.90
CA PHE A 293 3.32 -22.28 -29.25
C PHE A 293 2.28 -21.46 -30.04
N ARG A 294 1.30 -20.87 -29.35
CA ARG A 294 0.34 -19.94 -29.93
C ARG A 294 0.62 -18.53 -29.42
N LEU A 295 0.85 -17.62 -30.36
CA LEU A 295 1.03 -16.21 -30.05
C LEU A 295 -0.33 -15.58 -29.69
N GLU A 296 -0.42 -15.02 -28.49
CA GLU A 296 -1.61 -14.31 -28.00
C GLU A 296 -1.36 -12.81 -28.03
N MET A 297 -2.15 -12.07 -28.81
CA MET A 297 -2.06 -10.61 -28.84
C MET A 297 -2.76 -10.01 -27.61
N LEU A 298 -2.08 -9.10 -26.93
CA LEU A 298 -2.59 -8.36 -25.78
C LEU A 298 -3.03 -6.97 -26.24
N SER A 299 -4.33 -6.74 -26.25
CA SER A 299 -4.94 -5.42 -26.42
C SER A 299 -5.35 -4.93 -25.04
N LEU A 300 -4.40 -4.33 -24.33
CA LEU A 300 -4.58 -3.79 -22.98
C LEU A 300 -4.20 -2.32 -22.95
N ASN A 301 -4.93 -1.53 -22.14
CA ASN A 301 -4.53 -0.19 -21.74
C ASN A 301 -3.65 -0.25 -20.48
N PRO A 302 -2.87 0.81 -20.16
CA PRO A 302 -2.12 0.88 -18.90
C PRO A 302 -3.03 0.62 -17.68
N GLY A 303 -2.57 -0.20 -16.74
CA GLY A 303 -3.33 -0.60 -15.55
C GLY A 303 -4.27 -1.80 -15.78
N GLU A 304 -4.67 -2.08 -17.01
CA GLU A 304 -5.50 -3.24 -17.33
C GLU A 304 -4.70 -4.54 -17.22
N GLN A 305 -5.46 -5.63 -17.08
CA GLN A 305 -4.94 -6.96 -16.86
C GLN A 305 -5.67 -7.98 -17.72
N LYS A 306 -4.93 -8.97 -18.21
CA LYS A 306 -5.49 -10.17 -18.84
C LYS A 306 -4.98 -11.42 -18.14
N ASN A 307 -5.89 -12.35 -17.93
CA ASN A 307 -5.60 -13.60 -17.24
C ASN A 307 -5.72 -14.78 -18.21
N TYR A 308 -4.96 -15.82 -17.92
CA TYR A 308 -4.94 -17.04 -18.69
C TYR A 308 -4.82 -18.26 -17.78
N VAL A 309 -5.51 -19.34 -18.15
CA VAL A 309 -5.32 -20.66 -17.53
C VAL A 309 -4.23 -21.42 -18.28
N ILE A 310 -3.33 -22.04 -17.54
CA ILE A 310 -2.31 -22.95 -18.07
C ILE A 310 -2.52 -24.33 -17.44
N GLU A 311 -2.75 -25.33 -18.29
CA GLU A 311 -2.87 -26.73 -17.90
C GLU A 311 -1.80 -27.55 -18.66
N PRO A 312 -0.64 -27.83 -18.04
CA PRO A 312 0.48 -28.46 -18.71
C PRO A 312 0.13 -29.85 -19.24
N ARG A 313 0.42 -30.09 -20.52
CA ARG A 313 0.25 -31.41 -21.16
C ARG A 313 1.29 -32.42 -20.68
N ALA A 314 2.45 -31.96 -20.21
CA ALA A 314 3.52 -32.77 -19.65
C ALA A 314 4.19 -32.03 -18.48
N THR A 315 4.75 -32.78 -17.53
CA THR A 315 5.59 -32.18 -16.48
C THR A 315 6.93 -31.80 -17.10
N GLY A 316 7.31 -30.53 -17.02
CA GLY A 316 8.47 -30.04 -17.74
C GLY A 316 8.80 -28.59 -17.41
N ARG A 317 9.88 -28.10 -18.03
CA ARG A 317 10.21 -26.68 -18.03
C ARG A 317 9.38 -26.00 -19.11
N TYR A 318 8.77 -24.88 -18.75
CA TYR A 318 7.99 -24.02 -19.62
C TYR A 318 8.57 -22.61 -19.57
N HIS A 319 8.44 -21.93 -20.70
CA HIS A 319 8.86 -20.56 -20.86
C HIS A 319 7.63 -19.72 -21.19
N ILE A 320 7.38 -18.69 -20.40
CA ILE A 320 6.32 -17.71 -20.63
C ILE A 320 7.02 -16.38 -20.83
N GLN A 321 6.74 -15.70 -21.94
CA GLN A 321 7.39 -14.41 -22.21
C GLN A 321 6.45 -13.47 -22.94
N THR A 322 6.55 -12.18 -22.59
CA THR A 322 5.96 -11.09 -23.35
C THR A 322 6.94 -10.58 -24.42
N PHE A 323 6.40 -10.13 -25.54
CA PHE A 323 7.15 -9.59 -26.68
C PHE A 323 6.51 -8.27 -27.08
N GLY A 324 7.33 -7.28 -27.39
CA GLY A 324 6.86 -5.95 -27.75
C GLY A 324 7.74 -4.88 -27.12
N GLN A 325 7.22 -3.65 -27.12
CA GLN A 325 7.86 -2.49 -26.50
C GLN A 325 7.23 -2.12 -25.14
N SER A 326 6.11 -2.74 -24.79
CA SER A 326 5.37 -2.43 -23.57
C SER A 326 5.96 -3.11 -22.34
N ASP A 327 5.83 -2.44 -21.20
CA ASP A 327 6.22 -3.00 -19.90
C ASP A 327 5.06 -3.79 -19.29
N THR A 328 5.34 -5.01 -18.87
CA THR A 328 4.34 -5.92 -18.29
C THR A 328 4.84 -6.53 -17.01
N LEU A 329 3.96 -6.69 -16.04
CA LEU A 329 4.14 -7.62 -14.93
C LEU A 329 3.42 -8.92 -15.23
N MET A 330 4.13 -10.04 -15.17
CA MET A 330 3.54 -11.37 -15.14
C MET A 330 3.62 -11.95 -13.73
N VAL A 331 2.50 -12.51 -13.25
CA VAL A 331 2.45 -13.27 -12.01
C VAL A 331 1.77 -14.59 -12.27
N LEU A 332 2.42 -15.66 -11.83
CA LEU A 332 1.94 -17.02 -11.99
C LEU A 332 1.51 -17.58 -10.63
N PHE A 333 0.30 -18.15 -10.61
CA PHE A 333 -0.26 -18.83 -9.47
C PHE A 333 -0.53 -20.31 -9.79
N GLU A 334 -0.40 -21.19 -8.81
CA GLU A 334 -0.88 -22.58 -8.85
C GLU A 334 -2.20 -22.67 -8.09
N GLU A 335 -3.19 -23.32 -8.71
CA GLU A 335 -4.46 -23.62 -8.06
C GLU A 335 -4.31 -24.84 -7.15
N VAL A 336 -4.48 -24.64 -5.84
CA VAL A 336 -4.39 -25.67 -4.81
C VAL A 336 -5.67 -25.66 -3.99
N GLY A 337 -6.61 -26.54 -4.34
CA GLY A 337 -7.95 -26.51 -3.74
C GLY A 337 -8.74 -25.33 -4.27
N SER A 338 -9.23 -24.46 -3.37
CA SER A 338 -9.89 -23.20 -3.70
C SER A 338 -8.93 -22.01 -3.79
N ASP A 339 -7.64 -22.22 -3.54
CA ASP A 339 -6.69 -21.13 -3.32
C ASP A 339 -5.70 -21.02 -4.49
N LEU A 340 -5.29 -19.78 -4.78
CA LEU A 340 -4.23 -19.48 -5.74
C LEU A 340 -2.94 -19.19 -5.00
N ARG A 341 -2.01 -20.13 -5.03
CA ARG A 341 -0.70 -20.00 -4.40
C ARG A 341 0.28 -19.35 -5.36
N TYR A 342 0.94 -18.29 -4.91
CA TYR A 342 2.01 -17.65 -5.67
C TYR A 342 3.10 -18.67 -6.04
N VAL A 343 3.51 -18.67 -7.31
CA VAL A 343 4.61 -19.49 -7.81
C VAL A 343 5.83 -18.62 -8.09
N THR A 344 5.64 -17.60 -8.92
CA THR A 344 6.69 -16.67 -9.33
C THR A 344 6.08 -15.45 -10.03
N ALA A 345 6.86 -14.39 -10.14
CA ALA A 345 6.52 -13.19 -10.90
C ALA A 345 7.77 -12.64 -11.59
N ASP A 346 7.55 -11.90 -12.66
CA ASP A 346 8.61 -11.20 -13.37
C ASP A 346 8.05 -9.95 -14.05
N ASP A 347 8.81 -8.86 -14.07
CA ASP A 347 8.43 -7.65 -14.83
C ASP A 347 9.48 -7.18 -15.85
N ASP A 348 10.72 -7.68 -15.82
CA ASP A 348 11.80 -7.14 -16.66
C ASP A 348 12.93 -8.11 -17.06
N SER A 349 12.86 -9.43 -16.81
CA SER A 349 13.99 -10.36 -17.08
C SER A 349 14.12 -10.87 -18.52
N GLY A 350 13.25 -10.46 -19.42
CA GLY A 350 13.26 -10.77 -20.84
C GLY A 350 14.08 -9.79 -21.70
N THR A 351 14.10 -10.01 -23.01
CA THR A 351 14.85 -9.13 -23.93
C THR A 351 14.16 -7.77 -24.06
N GLY A 352 14.90 -6.68 -23.91
CA GLY A 352 14.36 -5.33 -24.13
C GLY A 352 13.33 -4.90 -23.07
N LEU A 353 13.48 -5.37 -21.82
CA LEU A 353 12.61 -5.07 -20.66
C LEU A 353 11.23 -5.74 -20.72
N ASN A 354 11.08 -6.81 -21.52
CA ASN A 354 9.89 -7.65 -21.48
C ASN A 354 9.93 -8.57 -20.25
N SER A 355 8.78 -9.02 -19.77
CA SER A 355 8.71 -10.01 -18.69
C SER A 355 8.95 -11.42 -19.23
N ARG A 356 9.65 -12.25 -18.46
CA ARG A 356 9.90 -13.66 -18.74
C ARG A 356 9.84 -14.50 -17.48
N ILE A 357 9.04 -15.57 -17.51
CA ILE A 357 8.97 -16.59 -16.48
C ILE A 357 9.51 -17.91 -17.03
N ASP A 358 10.60 -18.39 -16.42
CA ASP A 358 11.15 -19.72 -16.63
C ASP A 358 10.79 -20.62 -15.45
N VAL A 359 9.86 -21.56 -15.63
CA VAL A 359 9.27 -22.31 -14.51
C VAL A 359 9.07 -23.79 -14.86
N ARG A 360 9.11 -24.66 -13.83
CA ARG A 360 8.75 -26.07 -13.98
C ARG A 360 7.28 -26.27 -13.62
N LEU A 361 6.45 -26.63 -14.59
CA LEU A 361 5.04 -26.92 -14.37
C LEU A 361 4.79 -28.43 -14.33
N GLN A 362 3.75 -28.84 -13.61
CA GLN A 362 3.39 -30.24 -13.43
C GLN A 362 2.12 -30.60 -14.20
N ARG A 363 2.16 -31.73 -14.94
CA ARG A 363 0.97 -32.26 -15.60
C ARG A 363 -0.11 -32.60 -14.57
N GLY A 364 -1.35 -32.23 -14.87
CA GLY A 364 -2.50 -32.47 -14.00
C GLY A 364 -2.69 -31.41 -12.91
N ARG A 365 -1.81 -30.40 -12.87
CA ARG A 365 -2.03 -29.16 -12.12
C ARG A 365 -2.61 -28.09 -13.03
N ARG A 366 -3.27 -27.11 -12.41
CA ARG A 366 -3.83 -25.94 -13.07
C ARG A 366 -3.13 -24.69 -12.52
N TYR A 367 -2.80 -23.78 -13.42
CA TYR A 367 -2.12 -22.54 -13.10
C TYR A 367 -2.88 -21.36 -13.70
N VAL A 368 -2.83 -20.22 -13.03
CA VAL A 368 -3.39 -18.96 -13.53
C VAL A 368 -2.24 -17.98 -13.73
N LEU A 369 -2.02 -17.59 -14.98
CA LEU A 369 -1.10 -16.52 -15.35
C LEU A 369 -1.89 -15.23 -15.43
N ARG A 370 -1.41 -14.20 -14.73
CA ARG A 370 -1.98 -12.86 -14.77
C ARG A 370 -0.95 -11.91 -15.36
N VAL A 371 -1.35 -11.17 -16.39
CA VAL A 371 -0.50 -10.24 -17.12
C VAL A 371 -1.09 -8.85 -17.00
N ARG A 372 -0.38 -7.96 -16.30
CA ARG A 372 -0.75 -6.56 -16.13
C ARG A 372 0.15 -5.67 -16.97
N LEU A 373 -0.44 -4.68 -17.63
CA LEU A 373 0.29 -3.70 -18.44
C LEU A 373 0.64 -2.47 -17.59
N TYR A 374 1.93 -2.09 -17.54
CA TYR A 374 2.38 -0.86 -16.90
C TYR A 374 2.38 0.32 -17.87
N LEU A 375 2.85 0.11 -19.09
CA LEU A 375 2.88 1.14 -20.12
C LEU A 375 2.48 0.54 -21.45
N ASN A 376 1.64 1.25 -22.19
CA ASN A 376 1.34 0.92 -23.57
C ASN A 376 2.03 1.91 -24.51
N TRP A 377 2.89 1.44 -25.42
CA TRP A 377 3.44 2.30 -26.47
C TRP A 377 2.47 2.45 -27.66
N ALA A 378 1.76 1.39 -28.01
CA ALA A 378 0.63 1.39 -28.94
C ALA A 378 -0.24 0.13 -28.73
N SER A 379 -1.57 0.29 -28.85
CA SER A 379 -2.51 -0.82 -28.67
C SER A 379 -2.26 -1.95 -29.66
N GLY A 380 -2.07 -3.17 -29.14
CA GLY A 380 -1.84 -4.37 -29.95
C GLY A 380 -0.37 -4.70 -30.25
N ASP A 381 0.59 -3.95 -29.72
CA ASP A 381 2.02 -4.20 -29.95
C ASP A 381 2.67 -5.16 -28.93
N THR A 382 1.87 -5.71 -28.01
CA THR A 382 2.36 -6.70 -27.03
C THR A 382 1.77 -8.07 -27.32
N ALA A 383 2.62 -9.08 -27.35
CA ALA A 383 2.23 -10.46 -27.55
C ALA A 383 2.76 -11.34 -26.41
N LEU A 384 2.03 -12.40 -26.10
CA LEU A 384 2.36 -13.38 -25.07
C LEU A 384 2.56 -14.75 -25.75
N LEU A 385 3.61 -15.47 -25.35
CA LEU A 385 3.86 -16.83 -25.81
C LEU A 385 4.23 -17.73 -24.63
N LEU A 386 3.68 -18.95 -24.65
CA LEU A 386 4.07 -20.07 -23.81
C LEU A 386 4.73 -21.14 -24.69
N TRP A 387 5.89 -21.69 -24.31
CA TRP A 387 6.52 -22.80 -25.04
C TRP A 387 7.29 -23.79 -24.17
#